data_AF-A0A8J7KQV9-F1
#
_entry.id   AF-A0A8J7KQV9-F1
#
_cell.length_a   1.000
_cell.length_b   1.000
_cell.length_c   1.000
_cell.angle_alpha   90.00
_cell.angle_beta   90.00
_cell.angle_gamma   90.00
#
_symmetry.space_group_name_H-M   'P 1'
#
loop_
_entity.id
_entity.type
_entity.pdbx_description
1 polymer ?
#
loop_
_entity_poly.entity_id
_entity_poly.type
_entity_poly.pdbx_seq_one_letter_code
_entity_poly.pdbx_strand_id
1 'polypeptide(L)'
;MIKPDFLKRFLRTCGWGLGLSLEIVILASVALEPAEAETELVWHNCLTREVFTPDKQVWCDRWQTLQDGTFTVPTSLDPNPTFTTVALENGRYAQQDGQFIVELVNERGWLAFGDLDGDGQDDAAVIFGVALDPDGKAVATYLTAVLDVDGAAQALTPVRLGERIVLNAPIAIAENRIIIPFLTSTEVINRSYGIDTTLREMAKPVN
;
A
#
# COMPACT_ATOMS: atom_id res chain seq x y z
N MET A 1 -43.32 8.62 -5.05
CA MET A 1 -43.79 9.27 -3.81
C MET A 1 -42.83 10.42 -3.53
N ILE A 2 -43.23 11.65 -3.91
CA ILE A 2 -42.38 12.84 -3.95
C ILE A 2 -42.78 13.73 -2.78
N LYS A 3 -41.83 14.19 -1.97
CA LYS A 3 -42.02 15.27 -0.99
C LYS A 3 -41.09 16.42 -1.34
N PRO A 4 -41.61 17.58 -1.77
CA PRO A 4 -40.91 18.84 -1.69
C PRO A 4 -41.32 19.60 -0.41
N ASP A 5 -40.70 20.77 -0.21
CA ASP A 5 -40.96 21.78 0.82
C ASP A 5 -40.28 21.61 2.18
N PHE A 6 -39.23 22.40 2.39
CA PHE A 6 -39.21 23.27 3.58
C PHE A 6 -38.49 24.60 3.29
N LEU A 7 -39.32 25.61 3.06
CA LEU A 7 -38.99 27.02 2.93
C LEU A 7 -39.28 27.70 4.29
N LYS A 8 -38.36 28.55 4.78
CA LYS A 8 -38.55 29.78 5.61
C LYS A 8 -37.39 29.96 6.61
N ARG A 9 -36.55 30.99 6.54
CA ARG A 9 -36.76 32.45 6.70
C ARG A 9 -36.92 32.87 8.17
N PHE A 10 -35.84 33.43 8.74
CA PHE A 10 -35.82 34.35 9.88
C PHE A 10 -34.79 35.45 9.52
N LEU A 11 -35.18 36.66 9.11
CA LEU A 11 -35.48 37.85 9.94
C LEU A 11 -34.36 38.15 10.95
N ARG A 12 -33.50 39.14 10.62
CA ARG A 12 -33.54 40.54 11.09
C ARG A 12 -33.23 40.70 12.58
N THR A 13 -32.08 41.31 12.88
CA THR A 13 -31.98 42.43 13.82
C THR A 13 -30.79 43.32 13.46
N CYS A 14 -31.09 44.59 13.20
CA CYS A 14 -30.14 45.70 13.26
C CYS A 14 -29.78 45.95 14.73
N GLY A 15 -28.50 46.16 15.01
CA GLY A 15 -28.01 46.68 16.29
C GLY A 15 -26.86 47.63 16.01
N TRP A 16 -27.15 48.93 16.03
CA TRP A 16 -26.15 49.99 15.99
C TRP A 16 -25.50 50.07 17.37
N GLY A 17 -24.21 49.71 17.45
CA GLY A 17 -23.38 49.89 18.63
C GLY A 17 -22.09 50.58 18.21
N LEU A 18 -22.04 51.90 18.40
CA LEU A 18 -20.82 52.71 18.37
C LEU A 18 -19.99 52.36 19.61
N GLY A 19 -19.11 51.37 19.48
CA GLY A 19 -18.04 51.09 20.42
C GLY A 19 -16.70 51.31 19.73
N LEU A 20 -15.97 52.34 20.12
CA LEU A 20 -14.55 52.49 19.78
C LEU A 20 -13.79 51.35 20.48
N SER A 21 -13.65 50.21 19.81
CA SER A 21 -12.71 49.16 20.19
C SER A 21 -11.37 49.46 19.52
N LEU A 22 -10.37 49.73 20.35
CA LEU A 22 -8.97 49.83 19.97
C LEU A 22 -8.49 48.42 19.59
N GLU A 23 -8.65 48.02 18.34
CA GLU A 23 -8.14 46.74 17.85
C GLU A 23 -6.62 46.82 17.67
N ILE A 24 -5.92 46.18 18.58
CA ILE A 24 -4.51 45.81 18.41
C ILE A 24 -4.50 44.78 17.27
N VAL A 25 -4.12 45.22 16.07
CA VAL A 25 -3.83 44.35 14.94
C VAL A 25 -2.57 43.55 15.29
N ILE A 26 -2.75 42.36 15.87
CA ILE A 26 -1.68 41.39 15.98
C ILE A 26 -1.45 40.87 14.56
N LEU A 27 -0.38 41.36 13.93
CA LEU A 27 0.19 40.76 12.73
C LEU A 27 0.65 39.35 13.08
N ALA A 28 -0.24 38.37 12.94
CA ALA A 28 0.14 36.98 12.98
C ALA A 28 1.02 36.70 11.76
N SER A 29 2.33 36.55 12.00
CA SER A 29 3.25 36.02 11.01
C SER A 29 2.76 34.64 10.60
N VAL A 30 2.17 34.52 9.41
CA VAL A 30 1.90 33.23 8.79
C VAL A 30 3.26 32.66 8.42
N ALA A 31 3.80 31.80 9.30
CA ALA A 31 4.92 30.96 8.94
C ALA A 31 4.40 30.03 7.83
N LEU A 32 4.83 30.26 6.59
CA LEU A 32 4.69 29.26 5.55
C LEU A 32 5.52 28.07 6.01
N GLU A 33 4.84 27.02 6.48
CA GLU A 33 5.49 25.76 6.73
C GLU A 33 6.13 25.31 5.41
N PRO A 34 7.43 24.97 5.41
CA PRO A 34 8.09 24.48 4.22
C PRO A 34 7.31 23.25 3.75
N ALA A 35 6.91 23.24 2.48
CA ALA A 35 6.33 22.07 1.86
C ALA A 35 7.27 20.89 2.14
N GLU A 36 6.80 19.92 2.92
CA GLU A 36 7.53 18.68 3.14
C GLU A 36 7.83 18.11 1.77
N ALA A 37 9.12 18.04 1.44
CA ALA A 37 9.55 17.47 0.17
C ALA A 37 9.07 16.02 0.17
N GLU A 38 8.11 15.71 -0.71
CA GLU A 38 7.63 14.35 -0.92
C GLU A 38 8.85 13.44 -1.07
N THR A 39 9.10 12.59 -0.07
CA THR A 39 10.21 11.65 -0.09
C THR A 39 9.99 10.74 -1.29
N GLU A 40 10.81 10.93 -2.32
CA GLU A 40 10.73 10.15 -3.55
C GLU A 40 10.78 8.67 -3.20
N LEU A 41 9.85 7.88 -3.74
CA LEU A 41 9.78 6.43 -3.49
C LEU A 41 11.09 5.78 -3.93
N VAL A 42 11.88 5.37 -2.94
CA VAL A 42 13.19 4.79 -3.15
C VAL A 42 13.02 3.32 -3.56
N TRP A 43 13.47 2.96 -4.75
CA TRP A 43 13.60 1.57 -5.19
C TRP A 43 15.03 1.34 -5.62
N HIS A 44 15.64 0.25 -5.13
CA HIS A 44 17.00 -0.13 -5.52
C HIS A 44 17.03 -1.46 -6.27
N ASN A 45 17.75 -1.48 -7.39
CA ASN A 45 18.03 -2.71 -8.11
C ASN A 45 19.20 -3.47 -7.45
N CYS A 46 18.90 -4.59 -6.79
CA CYS A 46 19.89 -5.43 -6.11
C CYS A 46 20.72 -6.32 -7.05
N LEU A 47 20.40 -6.37 -8.35
CA LEU A 47 21.07 -7.22 -9.34
C LEU A 47 22.18 -6.50 -10.11
N THR A 48 22.36 -5.20 -9.91
CA THR A 48 23.40 -4.42 -10.58
C THR A 48 24.77 -4.66 -9.95
N ARG A 49 25.85 -4.56 -10.74
CA ARG A 49 27.25 -4.60 -10.26
C ARG A 49 27.76 -3.27 -9.72
N GLU A 50 26.88 -2.32 -9.46
CA GLU A 50 27.24 -1.03 -8.89
C GLU A 50 27.71 -1.19 -7.44
N VAL A 51 28.53 -0.26 -6.96
CA VAL A 51 28.89 -0.22 -5.53
C VAL A 51 27.63 0.06 -4.72
N PHE A 52 27.37 -0.74 -3.70
CA PHE A 52 26.22 -0.55 -2.83
C PHE A 52 26.49 0.63 -1.92
N THR A 53 25.64 1.65 -2.01
CA THR A 53 25.54 2.66 -0.95
C THR A 53 24.97 2.00 0.31
N PRO A 54 25.20 2.57 1.51
CA PRO A 54 24.60 2.05 2.74
C PRO A 54 23.07 1.85 2.62
N ASP A 55 22.35 2.83 2.05
CA ASP A 55 20.90 2.75 1.87
C ASP A 55 20.48 1.62 0.93
N LYS A 56 21.21 1.44 -0.18
CA LYS A 56 20.98 0.33 -1.12
C LYS A 56 21.26 -1.02 -0.47
N GLN A 57 22.27 -1.10 0.41
CA GLN A 57 22.56 -2.31 1.15
C GLN A 57 21.41 -2.68 2.10
N VAL A 58 20.93 -1.74 2.91
CA VAL A 58 19.78 -1.96 3.80
C VAL A 58 18.54 -2.40 3.02
N TRP A 59 18.25 -1.74 1.90
CA TRP A 59 17.14 -2.14 1.01
C TRP A 59 17.29 -3.57 0.50
N CYS A 60 18.48 -3.93 0.02
CA CYS A 60 18.72 -5.25 -0.54
C CYS A 60 18.75 -6.36 0.51
N ASP A 61 19.23 -6.09 1.73
CA ASP A 61 19.20 -7.04 2.83
C ASP A 61 17.74 -7.34 3.26
N ARG A 62 16.88 -6.32 3.30
CA ARG A 62 15.44 -6.49 3.55
C ARG A 62 14.76 -7.26 2.42
N TRP A 63 15.06 -6.92 1.17
CA TRP A 63 14.55 -7.66 0.01
C TRP A 63 14.97 -9.14 0.04
N GLN A 64 16.22 -9.44 0.38
CA GLN A 64 16.69 -10.82 0.52
C GLN A 64 15.91 -11.58 1.59
N THR A 65 15.59 -10.93 2.72
CA THR A 65 14.77 -11.54 3.79
C THR A 65 13.39 -11.95 3.27
N LEU A 66 12.79 -11.14 2.40
CA LEU A 66 11.52 -11.48 1.75
C LEU A 66 11.66 -12.64 0.76
N GLN A 67 12.78 -12.70 0.03
CA GLN A 67 13.02 -13.75 -0.97
C GLN A 67 13.12 -15.17 -0.37
N ASP A 68 13.58 -15.29 0.86
CA ASP A 68 13.67 -16.58 1.57
C ASP A 68 12.59 -16.72 2.66
N GLY A 69 11.56 -15.88 2.59
CA GLY A 69 10.48 -15.79 3.55
C GLY A 69 9.42 -16.88 3.41
N THR A 70 8.56 -16.98 4.42
CA THR A 70 7.40 -17.89 4.44
C THR A 70 6.11 -17.11 4.23
N PHE A 71 5.32 -17.50 3.22
CA PHE A 71 4.13 -16.76 2.78
C PHE A 71 2.87 -17.61 2.86
N THR A 72 1.77 -16.98 3.24
CA THR A 72 0.42 -17.53 3.07
C THR A 72 -0.05 -17.26 1.65
N VAL A 73 -0.40 -18.29 0.91
CA VAL A 73 -0.73 -18.22 -0.52
C VAL A 73 -1.98 -19.02 -0.85
N PRO A 74 -2.80 -18.57 -1.81
CA PRO A 74 -4.00 -19.29 -2.22
C PRO A 74 -3.65 -20.50 -3.08
N THR A 75 -4.37 -21.60 -2.88
CA THR A 75 -4.22 -22.85 -3.66
C THR A 75 -5.25 -22.99 -4.78
N SER A 76 -6.17 -22.03 -4.92
CA SER A 76 -7.11 -21.94 -6.03
C SER A 76 -7.31 -20.46 -6.44
N LEU A 77 -7.89 -20.22 -7.63
CA LEU A 77 -8.22 -18.88 -8.11
C LEU A 77 -9.70 -18.51 -7.88
N ASP A 78 -10.41 -19.32 -7.08
CA ASP A 78 -11.82 -19.12 -6.78
C ASP A 78 -12.04 -17.86 -5.92
N PRO A 79 -13.26 -17.30 -5.88
CA PRO A 79 -13.57 -16.15 -5.02
C PRO A 79 -13.32 -16.40 -3.52
N ASN A 80 -13.36 -17.66 -3.08
CA ASN A 80 -13.09 -18.08 -1.71
C ASN A 80 -11.99 -19.16 -1.73
N PRO A 81 -10.72 -18.79 -1.95
CA PRO A 81 -9.66 -19.77 -2.07
C PRO A 81 -9.32 -20.37 -0.70
N THR A 82 -8.85 -21.61 -0.71
CA THR A 82 -8.11 -22.15 0.44
C THR A 82 -6.68 -21.63 0.42
N PHE A 83 -6.09 -21.46 1.60
CA PHE A 83 -4.73 -20.97 1.74
C PHE A 83 -3.80 -22.07 2.27
N THR A 84 -2.54 -22.01 1.84
CA THR A 84 -1.45 -22.82 2.37
C THR A 84 -0.25 -21.94 2.66
N THR A 85 0.74 -22.47 3.36
CA THR A 85 1.99 -21.78 3.64
C THR A 85 3.09 -22.36 2.74
N VAL A 86 3.88 -21.49 2.11
CA VAL A 86 5.04 -21.86 1.29
C VAL A 86 6.27 -21.12 1.77
N ALA A 87 7.41 -21.81 1.82
CA ALA A 87 8.71 -21.17 1.97
C ALA A 87 9.26 -20.88 0.57
N LEU A 88 9.65 -19.63 0.34
CA LEU A 88 10.28 -19.24 -0.90
C LEU A 88 11.78 -19.52 -0.84
N GLU A 89 12.37 -19.78 -2.00
CA GLU A 89 13.82 -19.85 -2.18
C GLU A 89 14.18 -18.84 -3.27
N ASN A 90 14.95 -17.81 -2.92
CA ASN A 90 15.30 -16.71 -3.84
C ASN A 90 14.08 -16.05 -4.52
N GLY A 91 12.99 -15.90 -3.77
CA GLY A 91 11.76 -15.24 -4.20
C GLY A 91 10.82 -16.13 -4.99
N ARG A 92 11.07 -17.45 -5.05
CA ARG A 92 10.24 -18.38 -5.82
C ARG A 92 9.97 -19.66 -5.05
N TYR A 93 8.76 -20.18 -5.21
CA TYR A 93 8.37 -21.52 -4.82
C TYR A 93 7.76 -22.23 -6.04
N ALA A 94 8.06 -23.52 -6.19
CA ALA A 94 7.43 -24.36 -7.20
C ALA A 94 7.19 -25.76 -6.61
N GLN A 95 5.95 -26.23 -6.71
CA GLN A 95 5.62 -27.61 -6.39
C GLN A 95 6.28 -28.56 -7.41
N GLN A 96 6.54 -29.81 -7.01
CA GLN A 96 7.30 -30.79 -7.81
C GLN A 96 6.69 -31.09 -9.19
N ASP A 97 5.37 -30.99 -9.32
CA ASP A 97 4.64 -31.20 -10.56
C ASP A 97 4.56 -29.94 -11.45
N GLY A 98 5.10 -28.82 -10.97
CA GLY A 98 5.05 -27.52 -11.64
C GLY A 98 3.66 -26.88 -11.66
N GLN A 99 2.63 -27.51 -11.09
CA GLN A 99 1.26 -27.04 -11.16
C GLN A 99 0.98 -25.90 -10.18
N PHE A 100 1.90 -25.61 -9.26
CA PHE A 100 1.74 -24.54 -8.30
C PHE A 100 3.05 -23.77 -8.16
N ILE A 101 3.07 -22.54 -8.64
CA ILE A 101 4.23 -21.66 -8.62
C ILE A 101 3.83 -20.36 -7.91
N VAL A 102 4.70 -19.90 -7.03
CA VAL A 102 4.61 -18.60 -6.37
C VAL A 102 5.89 -17.84 -6.66
N GLU A 103 5.78 -16.58 -7.05
CA GLU A 103 6.94 -15.77 -7.39
C GLU A 103 6.75 -14.33 -6.88
N LEU A 104 7.71 -13.85 -6.09
CA LEU A 104 7.79 -12.42 -5.77
C LEU A 104 8.25 -11.67 -7.01
N VAL A 105 7.49 -10.68 -7.42
CA VAL A 105 7.79 -9.94 -8.64
C VAL A 105 8.85 -8.89 -8.32
N ASN A 106 10.06 -9.09 -8.83
CA ASN A 106 11.15 -8.14 -8.72
C ASN A 106 11.06 -7.04 -9.80
N GLU A 107 9.94 -6.32 -9.81
CA GLU A 107 9.72 -5.18 -10.68
C GLU A 107 9.74 -3.88 -9.88
N ARG A 108 10.18 -2.79 -10.53
CA ARG A 108 10.16 -1.47 -9.92
C ARG A 108 8.72 -1.13 -9.52
N GLY A 109 8.54 -0.86 -8.24
CA GLY A 109 7.26 -0.42 -7.69
C GLY A 109 6.27 -1.52 -7.29
N TRP A 110 6.70 -2.79 -7.27
CA TRP A 110 5.91 -3.92 -6.74
C TRP A 110 6.23 -4.24 -5.27
N LEU A 111 7.15 -3.48 -4.67
CA LEU A 111 7.62 -3.60 -3.31
C LEU A 111 7.73 -2.20 -2.70
N ALA A 112 7.29 -2.06 -1.45
CA ALA A 112 7.57 -0.90 -0.61
C ALA A 112 7.91 -1.35 0.81
N PHE A 113 8.72 -0.55 1.49
CA PHE A 113 8.97 -0.67 2.93
C PHE A 113 8.46 0.58 3.65
N GLY A 114 8.07 0.41 4.91
CA GLY A 114 7.63 1.49 5.78
C GLY A 114 6.82 0.94 6.95
N ASP A 115 6.68 1.74 7.99
CA ASP A 115 5.93 1.41 9.20
C ASP A 115 4.41 1.31 8.93
N LEU A 116 3.89 0.08 8.87
CA LEU A 116 2.51 -0.20 8.51
C LEU A 116 1.64 -0.39 9.75
N ASP A 117 2.18 -0.91 10.85
CA ASP A 117 1.43 -1.15 12.10
C ASP A 117 1.67 -0.12 13.22
N GLY A 118 2.59 0.82 13.01
CA GLY A 118 2.85 1.97 13.87
C GLY A 118 3.82 1.69 15.02
N ASP A 119 4.61 0.62 14.93
CA ASP A 119 5.56 0.23 15.97
C ASP A 119 6.95 0.92 15.83
N GLY A 120 7.15 1.68 14.74
CA GLY A 120 8.39 2.39 14.43
C GLY A 120 9.45 1.54 13.72
N GLN A 121 9.15 0.28 13.37
CA GLN A 121 9.94 -0.58 12.52
C GLN A 121 9.39 -0.56 11.09
N ASP A 122 10.24 -0.86 10.10
CA ASP A 122 9.79 -0.88 8.71
C ASP A 122 9.21 -2.25 8.37
N ASP A 123 7.93 -2.27 8.03
CA ASP A 123 7.26 -3.42 7.42
C ASP A 123 7.47 -3.45 5.90
N ALA A 124 6.90 -4.45 5.24
CA ALA A 124 6.87 -4.54 3.78
C ALA A 124 5.46 -4.73 3.21
N ALA A 125 5.24 -4.14 2.04
CA ALA A 125 4.13 -4.41 1.14
C ALA A 125 4.69 -5.06 -0.11
N VAL A 126 4.24 -6.28 -0.43
CA VAL A 126 4.79 -7.08 -1.52
C VAL A 126 3.69 -7.57 -2.45
N ILE A 127 3.90 -7.38 -3.75
CA ILE A 127 3.07 -8.00 -4.78
C ILE A 127 3.75 -9.26 -5.31
N PHE A 128 3.01 -10.36 -5.37
CA PHE A 128 3.48 -11.63 -5.90
C PHE A 128 2.49 -12.25 -6.88
N GLY A 129 3.02 -13.09 -7.76
CA GLY A 129 2.25 -13.89 -8.71
C GLY A 129 2.01 -15.30 -8.19
N VAL A 130 0.84 -15.85 -8.50
CA VAL A 130 0.51 -17.27 -8.29
C VAL A 130 0.08 -17.87 -9.62
N ALA A 131 0.72 -18.96 -10.03
CA ALA A 131 0.32 -19.76 -11.18
C ALA A 131 -0.09 -21.18 -10.77
N LEU A 132 -1.25 -21.62 -11.26
CA LEU A 132 -1.83 -22.94 -10.97
C LEU A 132 -1.81 -23.90 -12.18
N ASP A 133 -0.91 -23.64 -13.14
CA ASP A 133 -0.79 -24.40 -14.39
C ASP A 133 0.70 -24.70 -14.63
N PRO A 134 1.09 -25.94 -15.02
CA PRO A 134 2.47 -26.28 -15.38
C PRO A 134 3.08 -25.40 -16.47
N ASP A 135 2.26 -24.81 -17.35
CA ASP A 135 2.71 -23.86 -18.37
C ASP A 135 2.95 -22.44 -17.81
N GLY A 136 2.62 -22.18 -16.54
CA GLY A 136 2.72 -20.86 -15.89
C GLY A 136 1.73 -19.81 -16.42
N LYS A 137 0.72 -20.22 -17.20
CA LYS A 137 -0.16 -19.32 -17.95
C LYS A 137 -1.19 -18.57 -17.11
N ALA A 138 -1.59 -19.13 -15.97
CA ALA A 138 -2.62 -18.56 -15.10
C ALA A 138 -2.00 -17.74 -13.96
N VAL A 139 -1.40 -16.58 -14.24
CA VAL A 139 -0.84 -15.71 -13.19
C VAL A 139 -1.91 -14.79 -12.61
N ALA A 140 -2.39 -15.11 -11.41
CA ALA A 140 -3.13 -14.17 -10.59
C ALA A 140 -2.15 -13.38 -9.71
N THR A 141 -2.45 -12.10 -9.51
CA THR A 141 -1.60 -11.20 -8.74
C THR A 141 -2.23 -10.91 -7.37
N TYR A 142 -1.40 -10.95 -6.34
CA TYR A 142 -1.81 -10.79 -4.95
C TYR A 142 -0.94 -9.75 -4.24
N LEU A 143 -1.55 -9.01 -3.31
CA LEU A 143 -0.85 -8.15 -2.36
C LEU A 143 -0.80 -8.86 -1.01
N THR A 144 0.35 -8.83 -0.36
CA THR A 144 0.47 -9.13 1.07
C THR A 144 1.22 -8.02 1.80
N ALA A 145 0.88 -7.85 3.07
CA ALA A 145 1.75 -7.18 4.03
C ALA A 145 2.65 -8.22 4.70
N VAL A 146 3.87 -7.82 5.03
CA VAL A 146 4.82 -8.62 5.81
C VAL A 146 5.27 -7.74 6.96
N LEU A 147 4.83 -8.08 8.17
CA LEU A 147 5.16 -7.33 9.37
C LEU A 147 6.52 -7.73 9.91
N ASP A 148 7.27 -6.78 10.46
CA ASP A 148 8.50 -7.05 11.21
C ASP A 148 8.17 -7.22 12.71
N VAL A 149 7.94 -8.46 13.14
CA VAL A 149 7.63 -8.76 14.55
C VAL A 149 8.89 -9.26 15.24
N ASP A 150 9.50 -8.40 16.06
CA ASP A 150 10.74 -8.69 16.81
C ASP A 150 11.92 -9.12 15.90
N GLY A 151 12.04 -8.55 14.70
CA GLY A 151 13.07 -8.92 13.71
C GLY A 151 12.69 -10.13 12.84
N ALA A 152 11.47 -10.66 12.97
CA ALA A 152 10.97 -11.78 12.20
C ALA A 152 9.85 -11.35 11.23
N ALA A 153 10.04 -11.69 9.95
CA ALA A 153 9.07 -11.42 8.91
C ALA A 153 7.80 -12.29 9.07
N GLN A 154 6.64 -11.65 9.27
CA GLN A 154 5.34 -12.30 9.37
C GLN A 154 4.42 -11.87 8.22
N ALA A 155 4.28 -12.72 7.20
CA ALA A 155 3.37 -12.47 6.09
C ALA A 155 1.89 -12.66 6.51
N LEU A 156 1.05 -11.67 6.21
CA LEU A 156 -0.39 -11.73 6.42
C LEU A 156 -1.11 -12.53 5.31
N THR A 157 -2.41 -12.79 5.49
CA THR A 157 -3.24 -13.36 4.43
C THR A 157 -3.33 -12.36 3.26
N PRO A 158 -3.04 -12.79 2.02
CA PRO A 158 -2.98 -11.89 0.89
C PRO A 158 -4.38 -11.51 0.37
N VAL A 159 -4.44 -10.37 -0.32
CA VAL A 159 -5.63 -9.91 -1.04
C VAL A 159 -5.40 -10.05 -2.55
N ARG A 160 -6.36 -10.63 -3.27
CA ARG A 160 -6.30 -10.75 -4.73
C ARG A 160 -6.44 -9.37 -5.36
N LEU A 161 -5.46 -8.96 -6.16
CA LEU A 161 -5.50 -7.71 -6.91
C LEU A 161 -6.16 -7.88 -8.29
N GLY A 162 -6.04 -9.08 -8.88
CA GLY A 162 -6.66 -9.41 -10.16
C GLY A 162 -5.78 -10.32 -11.02
N GLU A 163 -6.07 -10.34 -12.31
CA GLU A 163 -5.23 -10.96 -13.33
C GLU A 163 -4.55 -9.83 -14.12
N ARG A 164 -3.22 -9.91 -14.28
CA ARG A 164 -2.47 -9.00 -15.16
C ARG A 164 -2.71 -7.52 -14.84
N ILE A 165 -2.48 -7.16 -13.58
CA ILE A 165 -2.61 -5.77 -13.15
C ILE A 165 -1.54 -4.88 -13.80
N VAL A 166 -1.84 -3.60 -13.94
CA VAL A 166 -0.87 -2.59 -14.37
C VAL A 166 -0.87 -1.49 -13.33
N LEU A 167 0.32 -1.08 -12.90
CA LEU A 167 0.51 0.01 -11.95
C LEU A 167 0.83 1.30 -12.72
N ASN A 168 0.26 2.42 -12.28
CA ASN A 168 0.57 3.75 -12.80
C ASN A 168 1.80 4.37 -12.12
N ALA A 169 2.13 3.91 -10.91
CA ALA A 169 3.26 4.37 -10.11
C ALA A 169 3.68 3.25 -9.12
N PRO A 170 4.82 3.37 -8.44
CA PRO A 170 5.20 2.44 -7.38
C PRO A 170 4.14 2.37 -6.27
N ILE A 171 3.98 1.19 -5.66
CA ILE A 171 3.24 1.09 -4.40
C ILE A 171 3.99 1.85 -3.30
N ALA A 172 3.24 2.29 -2.29
CA ALA A 172 3.79 3.03 -1.16
C ALA A 172 3.15 2.56 0.15
N ILE A 173 3.88 2.71 1.25
CA ILE A 173 3.32 2.65 2.60
C ILE A 173 3.30 4.08 3.13
N ALA A 174 2.13 4.57 3.50
CA ALA A 174 1.94 5.90 4.07
C ALA A 174 0.74 5.89 5.01
N GLU A 175 0.85 6.59 6.14
CA GLU A 175 -0.22 6.70 7.15
C GLU A 175 -0.80 5.33 7.56
N ASN A 176 0.07 4.35 7.80
CA ASN A 176 -0.31 2.97 8.18
C ASN A 176 -1.19 2.28 7.11
N ARG A 177 -1.00 2.63 5.83
CA ARG A 177 -1.75 2.08 4.70
C ARG A 177 -0.83 1.77 3.53
N ILE A 178 -1.17 0.70 2.81
CA ILE A 178 -0.59 0.39 1.51
C ILE A 178 -1.40 1.08 0.42
N ILE A 179 -0.76 1.91 -0.39
CA ILE A 179 -1.36 2.63 -1.51
C ILE A 179 -0.94 1.95 -2.81
N ILE A 180 -1.92 1.50 -3.60
CA ILE A 180 -1.70 0.92 -4.93
C ILE A 180 -2.35 1.81 -6.00
N PRO A 181 -1.55 2.45 -6.87
CA PRO A 181 -2.05 3.25 -7.97
C PRO A 181 -2.29 2.38 -9.21
N PHE A 182 -3.48 1.80 -9.34
CA PHE A 182 -3.83 0.99 -10.52
C PHE A 182 -4.00 1.85 -11.77
N LEU A 183 -3.44 1.39 -12.88
CA LEU A 183 -3.73 1.92 -14.20
C LEU A 183 -4.84 1.11 -14.84
N THR A 184 -5.96 1.76 -15.14
CA THR A 184 -7.04 1.19 -15.95
C THR A 184 -7.00 1.75 -17.38
N SER A 185 -7.89 1.28 -18.25
CA SER A 185 -7.97 1.81 -19.62
C SER A 185 -8.41 3.28 -19.69
N THR A 186 -9.11 3.78 -18.66
CA THR A 186 -9.74 5.11 -18.69
C THR A 186 -9.21 6.06 -17.63
N GLU A 187 -8.65 5.55 -16.54
CA GLU A 187 -8.21 6.38 -15.41
C GLU A 187 -7.21 5.66 -14.50
N VAL A 188 -6.58 6.43 -13.61
CA VAL A 188 -5.76 5.92 -12.51
C VAL A 188 -6.63 5.81 -11.28
N ILE A 189 -6.69 4.62 -10.68
CA ILE A 189 -7.48 4.35 -9.47
C ILE A 189 -6.52 4.02 -8.33
N ASN A 190 -6.48 4.88 -7.31
CA ASN A 190 -5.77 4.58 -6.08
C ASN A 190 -6.64 3.72 -5.18
N ARG A 191 -6.17 2.51 -4.86
CA ARG A 191 -6.74 1.67 -3.81
C ARG A 191 -5.85 1.74 -2.58
N SER A 192 -6.46 1.80 -1.41
CA SER A 192 -5.76 1.80 -0.13
C SER A 192 -6.10 0.53 0.64
N TYR A 193 -5.09 -0.08 1.26
CA TYR A 193 -5.25 -1.25 2.11
C TYR A 193 -4.69 -0.95 3.49
N GLY A 194 -5.37 -1.44 4.53
CA GLY A 194 -4.96 -1.27 5.91
C GLY A 194 -4.93 -2.61 6.66
N ILE A 195 -4.36 -2.58 7.86
CA ILE A 195 -4.30 -3.74 8.76
C ILE A 195 -5.24 -3.50 9.95
N ASP A 196 -6.20 -4.41 10.15
CA ASP A 196 -7.11 -4.44 11.31
C ASP A 196 -7.12 -5.84 11.97
N THR A 197 -6.06 -6.64 11.74
CA THR A 197 -5.83 -8.10 12.02
C THR A 197 -5.51 -8.88 10.75
N THR A 198 -6.08 -8.45 9.64
CA THR A 198 -5.89 -8.99 8.30
C THR A 198 -5.75 -7.82 7.34
N LEU A 199 -5.06 -8.05 6.22
CA LEU A 199 -4.97 -7.06 5.16
C LEU A 199 -6.35 -6.90 4.50
N ARG A 200 -6.86 -5.66 4.41
CA ARG A 200 -8.18 -5.37 3.82
C ARG A 200 -8.16 -4.10 3.00
N GLU A 201 -8.95 -4.09 1.93
CA GLU A 201 -9.20 -2.86 1.17
C GLU A 201 -10.03 -1.89 2.02
N MET A 202 -9.55 -0.66 2.13
CA MET A 202 -10.17 0.40 2.91
C MET A 202 -11.09 1.23 2.01
N ALA A 203 -12.20 1.70 2.57
CA ALA A 203 -13.06 2.65 1.87
C ALA A 203 -12.26 3.90 1.49
N LYS A 204 -12.51 4.43 0.29
CA LYS A 204 -11.92 5.69 -0.16
C LYS A 204 -12.21 6.78 0.89
N PRO A 205 -11.21 7.56 1.34
CA PRO A 205 -11.46 8.66 2.25
C PRO A 205 -12.50 9.60 1.64
N VAL A 206 -13.53 9.91 2.42
CA VAL A 206 -14.55 10.91 2.04
C VAL A 206 -13.93 12.26 2.32
N ASN A 207 -13.42 12.90 1.28
CA ASN A 207 -12.93 14.28 1.33
C ASN A 207 -14.08 15.27 1.51
#